data_AF-A0A326U240-F1
#
_entry.id   AF-A0A326U240-F1
#
_cell.length_a   1.000
_cell.length_b   1.000
_cell.length_c   1.000
_cell.angle_alpha   90.00
_cell.angle_beta   90.00
_cell.angle_gamma   90.00
#
_symmetry.space_group_name_H-M   'P 1'
#
loop_
_entity.id
_entity.type
_entity.pdbx_description
1 polymer ?
#
loop_
_entity_poly.entity_id
_entity_poly.type
_entity_poly.pdbx_seq_one_letter_code
_entity_poly.pdbx_strand_id
1 'polypeptide(L)'
;MGTPQQERLRRLKAAAARAEITEARQDKLRKILPRLDRSKLIVIYYRQSEIDRGHAYEESFEVQTIRRKEEFTGYGWSEENIKIVLTDANVPGTLTIADRLGLSEVVQDITQGRVAAVYAWMVDRLFRFPTLDEPEKFVQVCLESETPLITSTWVYDFATSDEDIEKFFLECQYADCLQESNSGYPSGEP
;
A
#
# COMPACT_ATOMS: atom_id res chain seq x y z
N MET A 1 14.76 -27.09 14.31
CA MET A 1 13.83 -27.47 13.24
C MET A 1 12.56 -28.02 13.89
N GLY A 2 11.37 -27.56 13.49
CA GLY A 2 10.10 -28.02 14.07
C GLY A 2 9.70 -29.40 13.55
N THR A 3 8.87 -30.14 14.28
CA THR A 3 8.35 -31.43 13.81
C THR A 3 7.41 -31.24 12.60
N PRO A 4 7.24 -32.24 11.72
CA PRO A 4 6.30 -32.14 10.59
C PRO A 4 4.87 -31.75 10.99
N GLN A 5 4.44 -32.16 12.19
CA GLN A 5 3.14 -31.79 12.77
C GLN A 5 3.10 -30.32 13.20
N GLN A 6 4.18 -29.79 13.78
CA GLN A 6 4.31 -28.36 14.10
C GLN A 6 4.35 -27.49 12.83
N GLU A 7 5.01 -27.95 11.77
CA GLU A 7 5.07 -27.22 10.50
C GLU A 7 3.70 -27.19 9.81
N ARG A 8 2.98 -28.32 9.80
CA ARG A 8 1.59 -28.38 9.31
C ARG A 8 0.68 -27.43 10.08
N LEU A 9 0.78 -27.42 11.42
CA LEU A 9 -0.02 -26.52 12.25
C LEU A 9 0.31 -25.04 11.98
N ARG A 10 1.59 -24.69 11.79
CA ARG A 10 2.01 -23.32 11.41
C ARG A 10 1.42 -22.91 10.06
N ARG A 11 1.47 -23.77 9.05
CA ARG A 11 0.89 -23.50 7.72
C ARG A 11 -0.62 -23.31 7.79
N LEU A 12 -1.34 -24.14 8.56
CA LEU A 12 -2.78 -24.00 8.75
C LEU A 12 -3.14 -22.68 9.45
N LYS A 13 -2.41 -22.32 10.52
CA LYS A 13 -2.61 -21.03 11.20
C LYS A 13 -2.35 -19.84 10.29
N ALA A 14 -1.27 -19.87 9.52
CA ALA A 14 -0.94 -18.81 8.58
C ALA A 14 -1.98 -18.69 7.46
N ALA A 15 -2.51 -19.81 6.96
CA ALA A 15 -3.57 -19.81 5.96
C ALA A 15 -4.89 -19.24 6.52
N ALA A 16 -5.27 -19.62 7.74
CA ALA A 16 -6.44 -19.07 8.42
C ALA A 16 -6.33 -17.55 8.62
N ALA A 17 -5.18 -17.07 9.13
CA ALA A 17 -4.93 -15.64 9.29
C ALA A 17 -5.00 -14.87 7.97
N ARG A 18 -4.46 -15.44 6.87
CA ARG A 18 -4.56 -14.84 5.53
C ARG A 18 -6.00 -14.76 5.02
N ALA A 19 -6.79 -15.80 5.27
CA ALA A 19 -8.20 -15.81 4.88
C ALA A 19 -8.99 -14.73 5.62
N GLU A 20 -8.76 -14.60 6.93
CA GLU A 20 -9.38 -13.56 7.76
C GLU A 20 -9.02 -12.14 7.29
N ILE A 21 -7.75 -11.87 7.03
CA ILE A 21 -7.29 -10.58 6.47
C ILE A 21 -7.97 -10.30 5.11
N THR A 22 -8.03 -11.32 4.24
CA THR A 22 -8.65 -11.18 2.92
C THR A 22 -10.15 -10.87 3.03
N GLU A 23 -10.85 -11.54 3.93
CA GLU A 23 -12.27 -11.32 4.18
C GLU A 23 -12.54 -9.91 4.74
N ALA A 24 -11.75 -9.48 5.73
CA ALA A 24 -11.87 -8.13 6.29
C ALA A 24 -11.62 -7.04 5.24
N ARG A 25 -10.60 -7.20 4.39
CA ARG A 25 -10.36 -6.30 3.25
C ARG A 25 -11.57 -6.26 2.31
N GLN A 26 -12.12 -7.42 1.95
CA GLN A 26 -13.26 -7.50 1.03
C GLN A 26 -14.53 -6.89 1.62
N ASP A 27 -14.77 -7.06 2.92
CA ASP A 27 -15.90 -6.42 3.61
C ASP A 27 -15.79 -4.89 3.55
N LYS A 28 -14.60 -4.33 3.80
CA LYS A 28 -14.39 -2.89 3.64
C LYS A 28 -14.55 -2.44 2.19
N LEU A 29 -14.00 -3.17 1.22
CA LEU A 29 -14.19 -2.86 -0.21
C LEU A 29 -15.68 -2.80 -0.58
N ARG A 30 -16.48 -3.77 -0.14
CA ARG A 30 -17.93 -3.78 -0.40
C ARG A 30 -18.65 -2.53 0.13
N LYS A 31 -18.16 -1.95 1.23
CA LYS A 31 -18.72 -0.74 1.83
C LYS A 31 -18.30 0.52 1.08
N ILE A 32 -17.04 0.60 0.64
CA ILE A 32 -16.51 1.81 -0.02
C ILE A 32 -16.83 1.86 -1.52
N LEU A 33 -16.79 0.73 -2.22
CA LEU A 33 -16.91 0.68 -3.67
C LEU A 33 -18.18 1.37 -4.21
N PRO A 34 -19.37 1.24 -3.61
CA PRO A 34 -20.57 1.93 -4.10
C PRO A 34 -20.49 3.46 -4.06
N ARG A 35 -19.59 4.04 -3.25
CA ARG A 35 -19.45 5.48 -3.06
C ARG A 35 -18.45 6.12 -4.02
N LEU A 36 -17.56 5.32 -4.60
CA LEU A 36 -16.49 5.84 -5.45
C LEU A 36 -17.00 6.22 -6.84
N ASP A 37 -16.47 7.30 -7.42
CA ASP A 37 -16.82 7.74 -8.76
C ASP A 37 -16.04 6.97 -9.82
N ARG A 38 -16.74 6.32 -10.77
CA ARG A 38 -16.12 5.51 -11.84
C ARG A 38 -15.56 6.34 -12.99
N SER A 39 -15.90 7.62 -13.05
CA SER A 39 -15.31 8.58 -14.00
C SER A 39 -13.95 9.10 -13.53
N LYS A 40 -13.61 8.93 -12.25
CA LYS A 40 -12.33 9.32 -11.64
C LYS A 40 -11.30 8.19 -11.71
N LEU A 41 -10.04 8.56 -11.56
CA LEU A 41 -8.89 7.67 -11.66
C LEU A 41 -8.77 6.73 -10.45
N ILE A 42 -8.46 5.47 -10.71
CA ILE A 42 -7.80 4.60 -9.73
C ILE A 42 -6.30 4.69 -9.96
N VAL A 43 -5.56 5.08 -8.93
CA VAL A 43 -4.11 5.20 -9.00
C VAL A 43 -3.46 4.00 -8.34
N ILE A 44 -2.77 3.17 -9.11
CA ILE A 44 -1.95 2.05 -8.61
C ILE A 44 -0.53 2.57 -8.43
N TYR A 45 -0.13 2.84 -7.20
CA TYR A 45 1.20 3.29 -6.84
C TYR A 45 2.11 2.08 -6.54
N TYR A 46 3.15 1.92 -7.37
CA TYR A 46 4.12 0.84 -7.25
C TYR A 46 5.46 1.37 -6.74
N ARG A 47 6.03 0.69 -5.75
CA ARG A 47 7.41 0.94 -5.30
C ARG A 47 8.14 -0.36 -4.99
N GLN A 48 9.25 -0.58 -5.68
CA GLN A 48 10.15 -1.71 -5.40
C GLN A 48 11.21 -1.34 -4.36
N SER A 49 11.55 -2.28 -3.48
CA SER A 49 12.71 -2.20 -2.59
C SER A 49 13.94 -2.83 -3.26
N GLU A 50 15.12 -2.24 -3.07
CA GLU A 50 16.38 -2.68 -3.72
C GLU A 50 16.75 -4.14 -3.44
N ILE A 51 16.26 -4.74 -2.34
CA ILE A 51 16.57 -6.09 -1.88
C ILE A 51 15.93 -7.19 -2.77
N ASP A 52 14.90 -6.88 -3.56
CA ASP A 52 14.13 -7.87 -4.35
C ASP A 52 14.64 -8.10 -5.79
N ARG A 53 15.94 -7.90 -6.06
CA ARG A 53 16.51 -8.13 -7.41
C ARG A 53 16.75 -9.64 -7.65
N GLY A 54 15.69 -10.37 -8.03
CA GLY A 54 15.75 -11.79 -8.44
C GLY A 54 14.49 -12.26 -9.19
N HIS A 55 14.33 -13.56 -9.49
CA HIS A 55 13.16 -14.13 -10.20
C HIS A 55 11.79 -13.85 -9.54
N ALA A 56 11.76 -13.43 -8.27
CA ALA A 56 10.56 -12.92 -7.59
C ALA A 56 10.07 -11.56 -8.12
N TYR A 57 10.86 -10.90 -8.99
CA TYR A 57 10.58 -9.58 -9.56
C TYR A 57 9.37 -9.56 -10.51
N GLU A 58 9.32 -10.49 -11.46
CA GLU A 58 8.23 -10.55 -12.45
C GLU A 58 6.91 -10.89 -11.77
N GLU A 59 6.89 -11.88 -10.88
CA GLU A 59 5.70 -12.22 -10.08
C GLU A 59 5.27 -11.05 -9.18
N SER A 60 6.21 -10.36 -8.54
CA SER A 60 5.91 -9.25 -7.63
C SER A 60 5.36 -8.03 -8.38
N PHE A 61 5.87 -7.74 -9.58
CA PHE A 61 5.36 -6.67 -10.43
C PHE A 61 3.98 -7.02 -11.00
N GLU A 62 3.81 -8.22 -11.56
CA GLU A 62 2.56 -8.68 -12.16
C GLU A 62 1.42 -8.75 -11.12
N VAL A 63 1.70 -9.24 -9.91
CA VAL A 63 0.73 -9.31 -8.81
C VAL A 63 0.34 -7.91 -8.30
N GLN A 64 1.29 -6.97 -8.26
CA GLN A 64 1.05 -5.62 -7.75
C GLN A 64 0.38 -4.69 -8.77
N THR A 65 0.55 -4.94 -10.07
CA THR A 65 0.09 -4.03 -11.12
C THR A 65 -0.99 -4.65 -12.01
N ILE A 66 -0.70 -5.75 -12.70
CA ILE A 66 -1.60 -6.36 -13.68
C ILE A 66 -2.83 -6.96 -13.00
N ARG A 67 -2.64 -7.79 -11.97
CA ARG A 67 -3.79 -8.37 -11.23
C ARG A 67 -4.64 -7.32 -10.54
N ARG A 68 -4.05 -6.18 -10.15
CA ARG A 68 -4.78 -5.09 -9.51
C ARG A 68 -5.56 -4.27 -10.52
N LYS A 69 -4.99 -4.03 -11.69
CA LYS A 69 -5.73 -3.47 -12.82
C LYS A 69 -6.95 -4.34 -13.12
N GLU A 70 -6.79 -5.65 -13.25
CA GLU A 70 -7.90 -6.59 -13.47
C GLU A 70 -8.96 -6.55 -12.37
N GLU A 71 -8.55 -6.48 -11.09
CA GLU A 71 -9.46 -6.35 -9.95
C GLU A 71 -10.33 -5.08 -10.07
N PHE A 72 -9.72 -3.92 -10.36
CA PHE A 72 -10.45 -2.65 -10.49
C PHE A 72 -11.31 -2.58 -11.76
N THR A 73 -10.86 -3.18 -12.86
CA THR A 73 -11.70 -3.38 -14.06
C THR A 73 -12.92 -4.23 -13.72
N GLY A 74 -12.75 -5.29 -12.92
CA GLY A 74 -13.85 -6.11 -12.40
C GLY A 74 -14.83 -5.35 -11.50
N TYR A 75 -14.38 -4.27 -10.86
CA TYR A 75 -15.24 -3.35 -10.09
C TYR A 75 -15.88 -2.22 -10.92
N GLY A 76 -15.69 -2.24 -12.24
CA GLY A 76 -16.35 -1.35 -13.20
C GLY A 76 -15.57 -0.10 -13.59
N TRP A 77 -14.28 0.01 -13.25
CA TRP A 77 -13.44 1.06 -13.84
C TRP A 77 -13.03 0.70 -15.26
N SER A 78 -13.01 1.69 -16.15
CA SER A 78 -12.42 1.54 -17.47
C SER A 78 -10.89 1.54 -17.37
N GLU A 79 -10.22 0.88 -18.32
CA GLU A 79 -8.76 0.83 -18.31
C GLU A 79 -8.12 2.21 -18.44
N GLU A 80 -8.75 3.16 -19.17
CA GLU A 80 -8.26 4.53 -19.25
C GLU A 80 -8.33 5.29 -17.92
N ASN A 81 -9.20 4.85 -17.01
CA ASN A 81 -9.33 5.41 -15.68
C ASN A 81 -8.45 4.68 -14.64
N ILE A 82 -7.56 3.78 -15.06
CA ILE A 82 -6.59 3.13 -14.17
C ILE A 82 -5.18 3.62 -14.51
N LYS A 83 -4.62 4.44 -13.62
CA LYS A 83 -3.27 5.01 -13.75
C LYS A 83 -2.29 4.19 -12.92
N ILE A 84 -1.26 3.62 -13.55
CA ILE A 84 -0.18 2.92 -12.86
C ILE A 84 1.03 3.85 -12.75
N VAL A 85 1.48 4.13 -11.53
CA VAL A 85 2.65 4.98 -11.26
C VAL A 85 3.83 4.10 -10.89
N LEU A 86 4.82 4.06 -11.78
CA LEU A 86 6.06 3.27 -11.64
C LEU A 86 7.30 4.15 -11.40
N THR A 87 7.13 5.48 -11.42
CA THR A 87 8.21 6.48 -11.44
C THR A 87 9.15 6.38 -10.24
N ASP A 88 8.64 5.91 -9.09
CA ASP A 88 9.40 5.77 -7.86
C ASP A 88 9.97 4.36 -7.66
N ALA A 89 10.05 3.55 -8.73
CA ALA A 89 10.72 2.25 -8.69
C ALA A 89 12.20 2.43 -8.31
N ASN A 90 12.59 1.87 -7.15
CA ASN A 90 13.91 2.01 -6.50
C ASN A 90 14.17 3.34 -5.77
N VAL A 91 13.15 4.16 -5.51
CA VAL A 91 13.30 5.37 -4.70
C VAL A 91 13.13 5.02 -3.20
N PRO A 92 13.99 5.54 -2.29
CA PRO A 92 13.86 5.30 -0.86
C PRO A 92 12.51 5.78 -0.31
N GLY A 93 11.90 4.96 0.56
CA GLY A 93 10.61 5.28 1.19
C GLY A 93 10.69 6.28 2.34
N THR A 94 11.91 6.69 2.70
CA THR A 94 12.25 7.71 3.70
C THR A 94 12.32 9.13 3.11
N LEU A 95 12.13 9.26 1.78
CA LEU A 95 12.07 10.55 1.12
C LEU A 95 10.69 11.18 1.25
N THR A 96 10.65 12.52 1.31
CA THR A 96 9.39 13.26 1.44
C THR A 96 8.49 13.02 0.22
N ILE A 97 7.22 13.43 0.31
CA ILE A 97 6.30 13.40 -0.84
C ILE A 97 6.90 14.23 -1.99
N ALA A 98 7.49 15.39 -1.71
CA ALA A 98 8.04 16.29 -2.73
C ALA A 98 9.27 15.71 -3.45
N ASP A 99 10.06 14.88 -2.77
CA ASP A 99 11.27 14.26 -3.33
C ASP A 99 10.97 13.01 -4.16
N ARG A 100 9.70 12.58 -4.19
CA ARG A 100 9.23 11.38 -4.90
C ARG A 100 8.29 11.78 -6.01
N LEU A 101 8.80 11.82 -7.23
CA LEU A 101 8.07 12.35 -8.38
C LEU A 101 6.73 11.63 -8.59
N GLY A 102 6.72 10.30 -8.46
CA GLY A 102 5.48 9.52 -8.59
C GLY A 102 4.49 9.86 -7.47
N LEU A 103 4.92 9.81 -6.21
CA LEU A 103 4.03 10.08 -5.08
C LEU A 103 3.54 11.53 -5.06
N SER A 104 4.39 12.49 -5.40
CA SER A 104 4.01 13.89 -5.54
C SER A 104 2.90 14.07 -6.59
N GLU A 105 3.01 13.38 -7.73
CA GLU A 105 1.99 13.39 -8.78
C GLU A 105 0.67 12.78 -8.28
N VAL A 106 0.74 11.66 -7.54
CA VAL A 106 -0.43 11.05 -6.91
C VAL A 106 -1.11 12.03 -5.96
N VAL A 107 -0.37 12.66 -5.04
CA VAL A 107 -0.91 13.61 -4.07
C VAL A 107 -1.53 14.83 -4.77
N GLN A 108 -0.91 15.30 -5.86
CA GLN A 108 -1.47 16.38 -6.67
C GLN A 108 -2.79 15.96 -7.35
N ASP A 109 -2.86 14.75 -7.91
CA ASP A 109 -4.08 14.22 -8.52
C ASP A 109 -5.22 14.08 -7.51
N ILE A 110 -4.92 13.65 -6.28
CA ILE A 110 -5.88 13.56 -5.16
C ILE A 110 -6.39 14.96 -4.80
N THR A 111 -5.48 15.92 -4.60
CA THR A 111 -5.81 17.32 -4.25
C THR A 111 -6.70 17.97 -5.30
N GLN A 112 -6.53 17.59 -6.57
CA GLN A 112 -7.34 18.10 -7.69
C GLN A 112 -8.67 17.33 -7.87
N GLY A 113 -8.99 16.40 -6.97
CA GLY A 113 -10.24 15.64 -6.97
C GLY A 113 -10.36 14.65 -8.14
N ARG A 114 -9.25 14.32 -8.83
CA ARG A 114 -9.23 13.43 -9.99
C ARG A 114 -9.21 11.95 -9.63
N VAL A 115 -8.90 11.62 -8.38
CA VAL A 115 -8.68 10.25 -7.92
C VAL A 115 -9.90 9.77 -7.15
N ALA A 116 -10.38 8.56 -7.47
CA ALA A 116 -11.40 7.85 -6.72
C ALA A 116 -10.79 7.07 -5.55
N ALA A 117 -9.66 6.40 -5.77
CA ALA A 117 -8.92 5.70 -4.73
C ALA A 117 -7.46 5.52 -5.14
N VAL A 118 -6.59 5.39 -4.14
CA VAL A 118 -5.19 5.01 -4.33
C VAL A 118 -5.01 3.56 -3.92
N TYR A 119 -4.29 2.78 -4.71
CA TYR A 119 -3.82 1.47 -4.34
C TYR A 119 -2.31 1.49 -4.12
N ALA A 120 -1.85 0.91 -3.01
CA ALA A 120 -0.44 0.59 -2.77
C ALA A 120 -0.32 -0.84 -2.23
N TRP A 121 0.75 -1.57 -2.53
CA TRP A 121 0.84 -2.96 -2.05
C TRP A 121 0.74 -3.08 -0.51
N MET A 122 1.48 -2.23 0.19
CA MET A 122 1.56 -2.15 1.66
C MET A 122 1.85 -0.70 2.04
N VAL A 123 1.54 -0.30 3.27
CA VAL A 123 1.79 1.06 3.78
C VAL A 123 3.27 1.44 3.71
N ASP A 124 4.16 0.47 3.93
CA ASP A 124 5.61 0.64 3.83
C ASP A 124 6.08 1.06 2.43
N ARG A 125 5.26 0.90 1.38
CA ARG A 125 5.55 1.38 0.03
C ARG A 125 5.30 2.88 -0.09
N LEU A 126 4.41 3.45 0.71
CA LEU A 126 4.09 4.87 0.73
C LEU A 126 4.94 5.63 1.73
N PHE A 127 5.10 5.13 2.95
CA PHE A 127 5.84 5.86 3.99
C PHE A 127 6.70 4.90 4.81
N ARG A 128 7.93 5.32 5.08
CA ARG A 128 8.85 4.68 6.03
C ARG A 128 9.51 5.79 6.83
N PHE A 129 8.76 6.38 7.74
CA PHE A 129 9.24 7.50 8.52
C PHE A 129 9.12 7.21 10.02
N PRO A 130 10.14 7.58 10.81
CA PRO A 130 10.03 7.58 12.28
C PRO A 130 9.09 8.67 12.77
N THR A 131 8.93 9.77 12.01
CA THR A 131 7.99 10.86 12.30
C THR A 131 6.75 10.78 11.42
N LEU A 132 5.61 11.29 11.90
CA LEU A 132 4.34 11.21 11.19
C LEU A 132 4.07 12.41 10.26
N ASP A 133 5.02 13.33 10.09
CA ASP A 133 4.80 14.59 9.36
C ASP A 133 4.36 14.39 7.90
N GLU A 134 4.99 13.46 7.18
CA GLU A 134 4.63 13.15 5.79
C GLU A 134 3.38 12.25 5.68
N PRO A 135 3.23 11.19 6.49
CA PRO A 135 1.97 10.45 6.59
C PRO A 135 0.76 11.33 6.90
N GLU A 136 0.87 12.31 7.81
CA GLU A 136 -0.21 13.21 8.20
C GLU A 136 -0.66 14.09 7.03
N LYS A 137 0.29 14.66 6.27
CA LYS A 137 -0.04 15.42 5.05
C LYS A 137 -0.80 14.58 4.04
N PHE A 138 -0.41 13.33 3.86
CA PHE A 138 -1.10 12.41 2.95
C PHE A 138 -2.53 12.12 3.43
N VAL A 139 -2.70 11.80 4.72
CA VAL A 139 -4.01 11.58 5.33
C VAL A 139 -4.89 12.82 5.18
N GLN A 140 -4.34 14.03 5.42
CA GLN A 140 -5.07 15.27 5.27
C GLN A 140 -5.60 15.46 3.84
N VAL A 141 -4.74 15.27 2.83
CA VAL A 141 -5.16 15.40 1.42
C VAL A 141 -6.24 14.36 1.07
N CYS A 142 -6.09 13.12 1.54
CA CYS A 142 -7.10 12.08 1.34
C CYS A 142 -8.43 12.35 2.07
N LEU A 143 -8.38 12.95 3.26
CA LEU A 143 -9.56 13.36 4.03
C LEU A 143 -10.34 14.44 3.28
N GLU A 144 -9.65 15.48 2.82
CA GLU A 144 -10.26 16.61 2.12
C GLU A 144 -10.89 16.20 0.77
N SER A 145 -10.33 15.18 0.11
CA SER A 145 -10.82 14.67 -1.17
C SER A 145 -11.70 13.42 -1.08
N GLU A 146 -11.99 12.95 0.15
CA GLU A 146 -12.70 11.68 0.42
C GLU A 146 -12.11 10.48 -0.36
N THR A 147 -10.79 10.44 -0.51
CA THR A 147 -10.09 9.43 -1.31
C THR A 147 -9.50 8.33 -0.41
N PRO A 148 -10.07 7.10 -0.41
CA PRO A 148 -9.53 6.01 0.39
C PRO A 148 -8.20 5.48 -0.15
N LEU A 149 -7.40 4.93 0.76
CA LEU A 149 -6.21 4.14 0.44
C LEU A 149 -6.52 2.65 0.54
N ILE A 150 -6.33 1.93 -0.56
CA ILE A 150 -6.50 0.48 -0.65
C ILE A 150 -5.11 -0.17 -0.62
N THR A 151 -4.94 -1.16 0.24
CA THR A 151 -3.73 -1.99 0.26
C THR A 151 -4.03 -3.44 -0.09
N SER A 152 -2.99 -4.28 -0.17
CA SER A 152 -3.19 -5.72 -0.37
C SER A 152 -3.88 -6.41 0.81
N THR A 153 -3.81 -5.84 2.02
CA THR A 153 -4.29 -6.43 3.27
C THR A 153 -5.43 -5.65 3.92
N TRP A 154 -5.58 -4.36 3.64
CA TRP A 154 -6.56 -3.49 4.29
C TRP A 154 -7.08 -2.38 3.37
N VAL A 155 -8.19 -1.75 3.77
CA VAL A 155 -8.72 -0.54 3.14
C VAL A 155 -8.85 0.53 4.21
N TYR A 156 -8.23 1.66 3.96
CA TYR A 156 -8.23 2.84 4.82
C TYR A 156 -9.22 3.86 4.25
N ASP A 157 -10.36 4.01 4.91
CA ASP A 157 -11.34 5.06 4.62
C ASP A 157 -11.19 6.18 5.65
N PHE A 158 -10.21 7.05 5.43
CA PHE A 158 -9.86 8.11 6.37
C PHE A 158 -11.05 9.05 6.63
N ALA A 159 -11.91 9.27 5.64
CA ALA A 159 -13.04 10.19 5.75
C ALA A 159 -14.13 9.70 6.71
N THR A 160 -14.20 8.40 7.01
CA THR A 160 -15.29 7.83 7.82
C THR A 160 -14.84 7.03 9.03
N SER A 161 -13.52 6.81 9.22
CA SER A 161 -13.00 5.94 10.27
C SER A 161 -11.71 6.47 10.90
N ASP A 162 -11.83 6.98 12.14
CA ASP A 162 -10.67 7.35 12.97
C ASP A 162 -9.77 6.14 13.24
N GLU A 163 -10.36 4.95 13.39
CA GLU A 163 -9.62 3.69 13.53
C GLU A 163 -8.72 3.40 12.32
N ASP A 164 -9.13 3.78 11.10
CA ASP A 164 -8.29 3.64 9.90
C ASP A 164 -7.12 4.62 9.91
N ILE A 165 -7.31 5.84 10.42
CA ILE A 165 -6.23 6.82 10.59
C ILE A 165 -5.20 6.28 11.62
N GLU A 166 -5.67 5.86 12.79
CA GLU A 166 -4.81 5.30 13.84
C GLU A 166 -4.04 4.07 13.34
N LYS A 167 -4.74 3.15 12.68
CA LYS A 167 -4.13 1.94 12.11
C LYS A 167 -3.09 2.28 11.04
N PHE A 168 -3.36 3.26 10.18
CA PHE A 168 -2.42 3.69 9.15
C PHE A 168 -1.14 4.25 9.76
N PHE A 169 -1.24 5.15 10.75
CA PHE A 169 -0.06 5.69 11.42
C PHE A 169 0.74 4.62 12.17
N LEU A 170 0.05 3.68 12.80
CA LEU A 170 0.70 2.54 13.44
C LEU A 170 1.49 1.68 12.42
N GLU A 171 0.93 1.45 11.23
CA GLU A 171 1.63 0.71 10.17
C GLU A 171 2.81 1.49 9.58
N CYS A 172 2.71 2.83 9.47
CA CYS A 172 3.83 3.70 9.09
C CYS A 172 5.00 3.56 10.09
N GLN A 173 4.71 3.55 11.39
CA GLN A 173 5.72 3.39 12.44
C GLN A 173 6.34 1.99 12.44
N TYR A 174 5.53 0.93 12.28
CA TYR A 174 6.06 -0.44 12.19
C TYR A 174 6.95 -0.67 10.96
N ALA A 175 6.66 0.00 9.84
CA ALA A 175 7.48 -0.06 8.65
C ALA A 175 8.91 0.46 8.87
N ASP A 176 9.09 1.39 9.81
CA ASP A 176 10.39 1.92 10.23
C ASP A 176 11.15 0.91 11.11
N CYS A 177 10.51 0.37 12.16
CA CYS A 177 11.14 -0.59 13.09
C CYS A 177 11.67 -1.87 12.41
N LEU A 178 11.09 -2.30 11.30
CA LEU A 178 11.55 -3.47 10.53
C LEU A 178 12.89 -3.23 9.79
N GLN A 179 13.36 -1.98 9.72
CA GLN A 179 14.70 -1.66 9.19
C GLN A 179 15.79 -1.91 10.24
N GLU A 180 15.56 -1.49 11.49
CA GLU A 180 16.56 -1.62 12.56
C GLU A 180 16.93 -3.08 12.86
N SER A 181 15.94 -3.98 12.79
CA SER A 181 16.16 -5.42 13.00
C SER A 181 16.90 -6.13 11.85
N ASN A 182 16.98 -5.51 10.66
CA ASN A 182 17.73 -6.01 9.50
C ASN A 182 19.05 -5.26 9.24
N SER A 183 19.35 -4.21 10.00
CA SER A 183 20.60 -3.45 9.90
C SER A 183 21.79 -4.10 10.66
N GLY A 184 21.66 -5.38 11.06
CA GLY A 184 22.72 -6.17 11.71
C GLY A 184 23.89 -6.55 10.80
N TYR A 185 24.28 -5.72 9.84
CA TYR A 185 25.57 -5.82 9.17
C TYR A 185 26.53 -4.82 9.83
N PRO A 186 27.66 -5.28 10.41
CA PRO A 186 28.68 -4.36 10.88
C PRO A 186 29.21 -3.62 9.65
N SER A 187 28.98 -2.32 9.60
CA SER A 187 29.74 -1.42 8.75
C SER A 187 31.21 -1.66 9.06
N GLY A 188 31.92 -2.30 8.13
CA GLY A 188 33.38 -2.33 8.15
C GLY A 188 33.87 -0.89 8.17
N GLU A 189 34.46 -0.50 9.29
CA GLU A 189 35.27 0.71 9.38
C GLU A 189 36.58 0.48 8.60
N PRO A 190 37.17 1.56 8.03
CA PRO A 190 38.28 1.50 7.08
C PRO A 190 39.61 1.00 7.66
#